data_AF-A0A1G0F9L4-F1
#
_entry.id   AF-A0A1G0F9L4-F1
#
_cell.length_a   1.000
_cell.length_b   1.000
_cell.length_c   1.000
_cell.angle_alpha   90.00
_cell.angle_beta   90.00
_cell.angle_gamma   90.00
#
_symmetry.space_group_name_H-M   'P 1'
#
loop_
_entity.id
_entity.type
_entity.pdbx_description
1 polymer ?
#
loop_
_entity_poly.entity_id
_entity_poly.type
_entity_poly.pdbx_seq_one_letter_code
_entity_poly.pdbx_strand_id
1 'polypeptide(L)'
;MKTSALFACLALFIPLEMLIAGTTKEYENQYLQAELALAKKNALYTVFDLAGGKILIKAAGMTLREIPVQDIGIWGNGLKPGAYLVIEKSAFKEPERFQIDPTRIDEESPPSTDIDALERDDMPTRYTLIFEDGVFVSVTGSPASMDERMISMSLDALEYLSRPLVILWKKINGENYTVIDLEVDSVDSQSLYWTITEKSAGLFLLPED
;
A
#
# COMPACT_ATOMS: atom_id res chain seq x y z
N MET A 1 57.26 26.12 27.04
CA MET A 1 55.85 25.87 27.44
C MET A 1 55.01 25.78 26.17
N LYS A 2 54.50 24.57 25.91
CA LYS A 2 53.36 24.17 25.05
C LYS A 2 53.31 24.66 23.59
N THR A 3 53.79 23.77 22.73
CA THR A 3 53.31 23.49 21.38
C THR A 3 51.79 23.21 21.39
N SER A 4 51.00 24.01 20.70
CA SER A 4 49.61 23.63 20.37
C SER A 4 49.57 23.12 18.94
N ALA A 5 49.23 21.83 18.86
CA ALA A 5 49.15 21.04 17.66
C ALA A 5 48.07 21.60 16.72
N LEU A 6 48.54 21.85 15.50
CA LEU A 6 47.77 21.95 14.27
C LEU A 6 47.12 20.56 14.06
N PHE A 7 45.90 20.34 14.55
CA PHE A 7 45.11 19.16 14.18
C PHE A 7 44.23 19.54 13.00
N ALA A 8 44.69 19.11 11.83
CA ALA A 8 43.95 19.06 10.60
C ALA A 8 42.66 18.25 10.79
N CYS A 9 41.54 18.93 11.03
CA CYS A 9 40.22 18.42 10.66
C CYS A 9 39.99 18.68 9.15
N LEU A 10 40.80 18.02 8.33
CA LEU A 10 40.54 17.84 6.91
C LEU A 10 40.36 16.34 6.69
N ALA A 11 39.16 15.84 6.96
CA ALA A 11 38.77 14.50 6.60
C ALA A 11 37.30 14.52 6.14
N LEU A 12 37.18 14.61 4.81
CA LEU A 12 36.16 13.93 4.02
C LEU A 12 34.71 14.26 4.35
N PHE A 13 34.30 15.47 3.95
CA PHE A 13 32.97 15.67 3.39
C PHE A 13 32.96 14.96 2.02
N ILE A 14 32.79 13.64 2.01
CA ILE A 14 32.35 12.95 0.79
C ILE A 14 30.89 13.40 0.63
N PRO A 15 30.51 14.10 -0.44
CA PRO A 15 29.09 14.31 -0.70
C PRO A 15 28.44 12.94 -0.82
N LEU A 16 27.48 12.67 0.07
CA LEU A 16 26.67 11.46 0.12
C LEU A 16 25.75 11.32 -1.13
N GLU A 17 25.83 12.26 -2.06
CA GLU A 17 25.08 12.30 -3.32
C GLU A 17 25.57 11.31 -4.38
N MET A 18 26.61 10.51 -4.09
CA MET A 18 27.18 9.56 -5.05
C MET A 18 26.99 8.10 -4.60
N LEU A 19 25.77 7.71 -4.24
CA LEU A 19 25.39 6.29 -4.14
C LEU A 19 23.93 5.98 -4.49
N ILE A 20 23.21 6.91 -5.12
CA ILE A 20 21.85 6.68 -5.64
C ILE A 20 21.75 7.35 -7.02
N ALA A 21 22.32 6.72 -8.03
CA ALA A 21 22.14 7.18 -9.41
C ALA A 21 22.12 5.98 -10.35
N GLY A 22 21.14 5.09 -10.16
CA GLY A 22 20.50 4.52 -11.34
C GLY A 22 19.79 5.68 -12.03
N THR A 23 20.07 5.91 -13.30
CA THR A 23 19.47 7.05 -14.01
C THR A 23 17.94 6.90 -14.00
N THR A 24 17.18 7.98 -13.81
CA THR A 24 15.69 7.95 -13.79
C THR A 24 15.10 7.14 -14.95
N LYS A 25 15.77 7.18 -16.10
CA LYS A 25 15.45 6.41 -17.31
C LYS A 25 15.60 4.89 -17.16
N GLU A 26 16.57 4.40 -16.39
CA GLU A 26 16.73 2.97 -16.11
C GLU A 26 15.60 2.46 -15.24
N TYR A 27 15.20 3.23 -14.22
CA TYR A 27 14.05 2.93 -13.38
C TYR A 27 12.77 2.86 -14.23
N GLU A 28 12.53 3.89 -15.03
CA GLU A 28 11.38 3.97 -15.93
C GLU A 28 11.35 2.77 -16.90
N ASN A 29 12.49 2.43 -17.49
CA ASN A 29 12.58 1.30 -18.41
C ASN A 29 12.25 -0.04 -17.71
N GLN A 30 12.78 -0.26 -16.51
CA GLN A 30 12.50 -1.48 -15.72
C GLN A 30 11.03 -1.54 -15.32
N TYR A 31 10.45 -0.42 -14.89
CA TYR A 31 9.03 -0.30 -14.59
C TYR A 31 8.16 -0.64 -15.82
N LEU A 32 8.46 -0.05 -16.99
CA LEU A 32 7.72 -0.29 -18.23
C LEU A 32 7.84 -1.74 -18.71
N GLN A 33 9.01 -2.37 -18.54
CA GLN A 33 9.19 -3.79 -18.83
C GLN A 33 8.34 -4.67 -17.93
N ALA A 34 8.24 -4.34 -16.63
CA ALA A 34 7.41 -5.06 -15.67
C ALA A 34 5.92 -4.90 -16.01
N GLU A 35 5.47 -3.68 -16.33
CA GLU A 35 4.09 -3.43 -16.75
C GLU A 35 3.75 -4.19 -18.04
N LEU A 36 4.63 -4.15 -19.04
CA LEU A 36 4.44 -4.88 -20.29
C LEU A 36 4.36 -6.39 -20.05
N ALA A 37 5.15 -6.94 -19.13
CA ALA A 37 5.10 -8.35 -18.77
C ALA A 37 3.75 -8.73 -18.14
N LEU A 38 3.16 -7.87 -17.31
CA LEU A 38 1.83 -8.07 -16.74
C LEU A 38 0.72 -7.91 -17.78
N ALA A 39 0.80 -6.89 -18.62
CA ALA A 39 -0.15 -6.66 -19.70
C ALA A 39 -0.24 -7.87 -20.65
N LYS A 40 0.89 -8.49 -20.98
CA LYS A 40 0.94 -9.73 -21.80
C LYS A 40 0.25 -10.93 -21.17
N LYS A 41 0.20 -11.00 -19.84
CA LYS A 41 -0.47 -12.11 -19.12
C LYS A 41 -1.99 -12.01 -19.14
N ASN A 42 -2.55 -10.88 -19.62
CA ASN A 42 -4.00 -10.61 -19.63
C ASN A 42 -4.66 -10.79 -18.25
N ALA A 43 -3.90 -10.52 -17.18
CA ALA A 43 -4.37 -10.60 -15.80
C ALA A 43 -4.73 -9.20 -15.29
N LEU A 44 -5.58 -9.15 -14.25
CA LEU A 44 -5.85 -7.93 -13.52
C LEU A 44 -4.66 -7.60 -12.61
N TYR A 45 -4.18 -6.37 -12.68
CA TYR A 45 -3.09 -5.87 -11.84
C TYR A 45 -3.35 -4.43 -11.42
N THR A 46 -2.74 -4.04 -10.31
CA THR A 46 -2.92 -2.71 -9.72
C THR A 46 -1.64 -1.91 -9.89
N VAL A 47 -1.77 -0.67 -10.32
CA VAL A 47 -0.67 0.30 -10.38
C VAL A 47 -0.94 1.37 -9.34
N PHE A 48 -0.06 1.49 -8.36
CA PHE A 48 -0.02 2.56 -7.39
C PHE A 48 0.83 3.68 -7.97
N ASP A 49 0.17 4.65 -8.58
CA ASP A 49 0.81 5.86 -9.12
C ASP A 49 1.00 6.86 -7.98
N LEU A 50 2.13 6.73 -7.27
CA LEU A 50 2.45 7.60 -6.14
C LEU A 50 2.89 9.00 -6.61
N ALA A 51 3.42 9.10 -7.85
CA ALA A 51 3.78 10.37 -8.46
C ALA A 51 2.54 11.20 -8.83
N GLY A 52 1.54 10.55 -9.42
CA GLY A 52 0.29 11.15 -9.88
C GLY A 52 -0.80 11.22 -8.81
N GLY A 53 -0.61 10.57 -7.65
CA GLY A 53 -1.58 10.54 -6.56
C GLY A 53 -2.80 9.66 -6.85
N LYS A 54 -2.60 8.48 -7.46
CA LYS A 54 -3.71 7.65 -7.97
C LYS A 54 -3.45 6.16 -7.84
N ILE A 55 -4.52 5.38 -7.82
CA ILE A 55 -4.47 3.93 -7.94
C ILE A 55 -5.21 3.55 -9.22
N LEU A 56 -4.52 2.85 -10.12
CA LEU A 56 -5.07 2.39 -11.39
C LEU A 56 -5.26 0.88 -11.34
N ILE A 57 -6.48 0.42 -11.56
CA ILE A 57 -6.76 -1.00 -11.79
C ILE A 57 -6.69 -1.22 -13.29
N LYS A 58 -5.76 -2.07 -13.73
CA LYS A 58 -5.51 -2.36 -15.14
C LYS A 58 -5.72 -3.83 -15.47
N ALA A 59 -6.10 -4.08 -16.72
CA ALA A 59 -6.11 -5.41 -17.32
C ALA A 59 -5.58 -5.30 -18.75
N ALA A 60 -4.66 -6.19 -19.13
CA ALA A 60 -4.04 -6.18 -20.46
C ALA A 60 -3.45 -4.82 -20.91
N GLY A 61 -2.97 -4.00 -19.98
CA GLY A 61 -2.47 -2.65 -20.28
C GLY A 61 -3.54 -1.56 -20.33
N MET A 62 -4.82 -1.91 -20.24
CA MET A 62 -5.93 -0.96 -20.25
C MET A 62 -6.34 -0.59 -18.83
N THR A 63 -6.52 0.70 -18.56
CA THR A 63 -7.07 1.18 -17.28
C THR A 63 -8.57 0.93 -17.23
N LEU A 64 -9.00 0.13 -16.26
CA LEU A 64 -10.41 -0.17 -16.00
C LEU A 64 -11.02 0.81 -15.00
N ARG A 65 -10.24 1.20 -14.00
CA ARG A 65 -10.66 2.16 -12.97
C ARG A 65 -9.47 2.97 -12.46
N GLU A 66 -9.72 4.23 -12.21
CA GLU A 66 -8.81 5.18 -11.57
C GLU A 66 -9.43 5.62 -10.26
N ILE A 67 -8.66 5.55 -9.19
CA ILE A 67 -9.06 5.95 -7.83
C ILE A 67 -8.10 7.05 -7.40
N PRO A 68 -8.58 8.27 -7.10
CA PRO A 68 -7.74 9.35 -6.60
C PRO A 68 -7.29 9.05 -5.16
N VAL A 69 -6.04 9.33 -4.87
CA VAL A 69 -5.46 9.27 -3.53
C VAL A 69 -5.39 10.69 -2.98
N GLN A 70 -5.89 10.88 -1.75
CA GLN A 70 -5.95 12.16 -1.06
C GLN A 70 -4.62 12.51 -0.38
N ASP A 71 -3.97 11.52 0.24
CA ASP A 71 -2.68 11.67 0.89
C ASP A 71 -1.79 10.44 0.71
N ILE A 72 -0.48 10.67 0.60
CA ILE A 72 0.52 9.63 0.38
C ILE A 72 1.67 9.79 1.39
N GLY A 73 1.87 8.77 2.21
CA GLY A 73 3.04 8.63 3.08
C GLY A 73 3.94 7.50 2.60
N ILE A 74 5.26 7.70 2.57
CA ILE A 74 6.22 6.63 2.25
C ILE A 74 7.28 6.58 3.36
N TRP A 75 7.49 5.37 3.89
CA TRP A 75 8.43 5.11 4.98
C TRP A 75 9.30 3.91 4.68
N GLY A 76 10.57 3.93 5.10
CA GLY A 76 11.46 2.77 5.07
C GLY A 76 12.57 2.85 4.03
N ASN A 77 12.95 1.70 3.45
CA ASN A 77 14.18 1.55 2.67
C ASN A 77 14.02 1.86 1.16
N GLY A 78 12.84 2.32 0.72
CA GLY A 78 12.51 2.59 -0.67
C GLY A 78 11.96 1.37 -1.42
N LEU A 79 11.46 1.58 -2.65
CA LEU A 79 10.94 0.53 -3.52
C LEU A 79 11.88 0.30 -4.70
N LYS A 80 12.07 -0.97 -5.06
CA LYS A 80 12.73 -1.32 -6.32
C LYS A 80 11.69 -1.32 -7.45
N PRO A 81 12.06 -0.94 -8.69
CA PRO A 81 11.16 -1.07 -9.82
C PRO A 81 10.86 -2.55 -10.06
N GLY A 82 9.58 -2.91 -10.11
CA GLY A 82 9.16 -4.29 -10.28
C GLY A 82 7.71 -4.51 -9.91
N ALA A 83 7.19 -5.68 -10.31
CA ALA A 83 5.88 -6.15 -9.89
C ALA A 83 6.02 -6.96 -8.60
N TYR A 84 5.19 -6.63 -7.61
CA TYR A 84 5.13 -7.30 -6.31
C TYR A 84 3.82 -8.06 -6.22
N LEU A 85 3.82 -9.28 -5.69
CA LEU A 85 2.59 -10.02 -5.47
C LEU A 85 2.00 -9.69 -4.10
N VAL A 86 0.68 -9.55 -4.03
CA VAL A 86 -0.05 -9.46 -2.77
C VAL A 86 -0.02 -10.84 -2.12
N ILE A 87 0.64 -10.98 -0.97
CA ILE A 87 0.67 -12.22 -0.20
C ILE A 87 -0.63 -12.35 0.58
N GLU A 88 -1.02 -11.27 1.26
CA GLU A 88 -2.09 -11.29 2.26
C GLU A 88 -2.75 -9.90 2.35
N LYS A 89 -3.97 -9.88 2.84
CA LYS A 89 -4.65 -8.66 3.29
C LYS A 89 -4.97 -8.79 4.76
N SER A 90 -4.71 -7.73 5.51
CA SER A 90 -5.03 -7.66 6.93
C SER A 90 -5.96 -6.47 7.16
N ALA A 91 -7.20 -6.73 7.59
CA ALA A 91 -8.16 -5.68 7.97
C ALA A 91 -8.38 -5.71 9.50
N PHE A 92 -8.60 -4.53 10.10
CA PHE A 92 -8.90 -4.47 11.54
C PHE A 92 -10.27 -5.09 11.86
N LYS A 93 -11.24 -4.92 10.97
CA LYS A 93 -12.55 -5.59 10.97
C LYS A 93 -12.69 -6.32 9.64
N GLU A 94 -12.48 -7.63 9.66
CA GLU A 94 -12.58 -8.45 8.45
C GLU A 94 -14.04 -8.89 8.22
N PRO A 95 -14.55 -8.87 6.98
CA PRO A 95 -15.94 -9.23 6.72
C PRO A 95 -16.20 -10.72 6.93
N GLU A 96 -17.29 -11.06 7.61
CA GLU A 96 -17.66 -12.46 7.86
C GLU A 96 -18.34 -13.06 6.62
N ARG A 97 -17.75 -14.11 6.05
CA ARG A 97 -18.37 -14.83 4.93
C ARG A 97 -19.36 -15.87 5.44
N PHE A 98 -20.65 -15.58 5.35
CA PHE A 98 -21.69 -16.59 5.54
C PHE A 98 -21.63 -17.63 4.41
N GLN A 99 -21.36 -18.89 4.78
CA GLN A 99 -21.37 -20.00 3.84
C GLN A 99 -22.82 -20.45 3.63
N ILE A 100 -23.41 -20.08 2.48
CA ILE A 100 -24.73 -20.58 2.08
C ILE A 100 -24.56 -22.05 1.67
N ASP A 101 -25.13 -22.97 2.44
CA ASP A 101 -25.25 -24.38 2.03
C ASP A 101 -26.51 -24.51 1.13
N PRO A 102 -26.36 -24.75 -0.18
CA PRO A 102 -27.50 -24.83 -1.11
C PRO A 102 -28.41 -26.05 -0.85
N THR A 103 -28.05 -26.95 0.06
CA THR A 103 -28.80 -28.17 0.37
C THR A 103 -29.85 -27.97 1.46
N ARG A 104 -29.76 -26.87 2.25
CA ARG A 104 -30.72 -26.53 3.32
C ARG A 104 -31.45 -25.25 2.97
N ILE A 105 -32.41 -25.36 2.05
CA ILE A 105 -33.51 -24.39 1.99
C ILE A 105 -34.53 -24.89 3.01
N ASP A 106 -34.43 -24.44 4.25
CA ASP A 106 -35.42 -24.74 5.27
C ASP A 106 -36.74 -24.06 4.88
N GLU A 107 -37.78 -24.86 4.64
CA GLU A 107 -39.10 -24.45 4.11
C GLU A 107 -39.96 -23.60 5.09
N GLU A 108 -39.40 -23.11 6.21
CA GLU A 108 -40.18 -22.46 7.29
C GLU A 108 -39.96 -20.95 7.46
N SER A 109 -39.34 -20.26 6.50
CA SER A 109 -39.41 -18.79 6.44
C SER A 109 -39.90 -18.33 5.07
N PRO A 110 -40.96 -17.50 4.99
CA PRO A 110 -41.28 -16.85 3.72
C PRO A 110 -40.04 -16.05 3.27
N PRO A 111 -39.73 -15.99 1.97
CA PRO A 111 -38.59 -15.21 1.50
C PRO A 111 -38.88 -13.76 1.90
N SER A 112 -38.16 -13.25 2.91
CA SER A 112 -38.11 -11.82 3.11
C SER A 112 -37.60 -11.24 1.80
N THR A 113 -38.42 -10.38 1.17
CA THR A 113 -38.01 -9.61 -0.01
C THR A 113 -36.85 -8.66 0.29
N ASP A 114 -36.44 -8.59 1.57
CA ASP A 114 -35.14 -8.14 2.00
C ASP A 114 -34.12 -9.25 1.69
N ILE A 115 -33.76 -9.32 0.40
CA ILE A 115 -32.42 -9.76 0.05
C ILE A 115 -31.51 -8.78 0.81
N ASP A 116 -30.93 -9.23 1.93
CA ASP A 116 -29.78 -8.57 2.57
C ASP A 116 -28.72 -8.45 1.49
N ALA A 117 -28.80 -7.36 0.74
CA ALA A 117 -27.93 -7.05 -0.36
C ALA A 117 -26.62 -6.59 0.26
N LEU A 118 -25.84 -7.54 0.79
CA LEU A 118 -24.48 -7.38 1.33
C LEU A 118 -24.28 -5.95 1.86
N GLU A 119 -24.92 -5.63 2.99
CA GLU A 119 -24.93 -4.27 3.53
C GLU A 119 -23.49 -3.75 3.55
N ARG A 120 -23.31 -2.61 2.87
CA ARG A 120 -22.09 -1.79 2.80
C ARG A 120 -21.38 -1.61 4.16
N ASP A 121 -22.11 -1.80 5.25
CA ASP A 121 -21.67 -1.61 6.64
C ASP A 121 -20.63 -2.64 7.11
N ASP A 122 -20.44 -3.78 6.43
CA ASP A 122 -19.39 -4.75 6.79
C ASP A 122 -18.09 -4.60 5.96
N MET A 123 -17.97 -3.56 5.13
CA MET A 123 -16.77 -3.36 4.31
C MET A 123 -15.68 -2.61 5.09
N PRO A 124 -14.44 -3.14 5.12
CA PRO A 124 -13.35 -2.48 5.82
C PRO A 124 -12.98 -1.18 5.12
N THR A 125 -12.99 -0.08 5.88
CA THR A 125 -12.49 1.22 5.44
C THR A 125 -10.98 1.35 5.65
N ARG A 126 -10.40 0.54 6.53
CA ARG A 126 -8.96 0.50 6.83
C ARG A 126 -8.42 -0.93 6.75
N TYR A 127 -7.36 -1.13 5.98
CA TYR A 127 -6.68 -2.41 5.83
C TYR A 127 -5.25 -2.22 5.32
N THR A 128 -4.43 -3.26 5.48
CA THR A 128 -3.07 -3.32 4.97
C THR A 128 -2.95 -4.44 3.95
N LEU A 129 -2.42 -4.12 2.78
CA LEU A 129 -2.00 -5.09 1.77
C LEU A 129 -0.54 -5.43 2.01
N ILE A 130 -0.26 -6.71 2.21
CA ILE A 130 1.08 -7.22 2.44
C ILE A 130 1.60 -7.77 1.11
N PHE A 131 2.65 -7.15 0.60
CA PHE A 131 3.32 -7.55 -0.63
C PHE A 131 4.59 -8.35 -0.34
N GLU A 132 5.07 -9.05 -1.36
CA GLU A 132 6.40 -9.63 -1.37
C GLU A 132 7.51 -8.59 -1.09
N ASP A 133 8.68 -9.07 -0.69
CA ASP A 133 9.87 -8.25 -0.40
C ASP A 133 9.69 -7.20 0.72
N GLY A 134 8.72 -7.40 1.62
CA GLY A 134 8.55 -6.57 2.82
C GLY A 134 7.93 -5.20 2.54
N VAL A 135 7.09 -5.12 1.50
CA VAL A 135 6.33 -3.93 1.15
C VAL A 135 4.94 -4.02 1.76
N PHE A 136 4.54 -3.00 2.49
CA PHE A 136 3.24 -2.90 3.16
C PHE A 136 2.51 -1.67 2.62
N VAL A 137 1.28 -1.84 2.13
CA VAL A 137 0.45 -0.73 1.68
C VAL A 137 -0.74 -0.60 2.61
N SER A 138 -0.73 0.42 3.46
CA SER A 138 -1.84 0.76 4.35
C SER A 138 -2.82 1.64 3.59
N VAL A 139 -4.05 1.16 3.44
CA VAL A 139 -5.14 1.91 2.81
C VAL A 139 -6.10 2.36 3.90
N THR A 140 -6.34 3.66 3.96
CA THR A 140 -7.26 4.28 4.91
C THR A 140 -8.32 5.09 4.16
N GLY A 141 -9.58 4.78 4.42
CA GLY A 141 -10.72 5.60 3.99
C GLY A 141 -10.85 6.85 4.86
N SER A 142 -11.12 8.00 4.25
CA SER A 142 -11.39 9.23 5.00
C SER A 142 -12.63 9.06 5.90
N PRO A 143 -12.55 9.45 7.19
CA PRO A 143 -13.59 9.18 8.18
C PRO A 143 -14.91 9.88 7.81
N ALA A 144 -16.04 9.15 7.90
CA ALA A 144 -17.35 9.67 7.55
C ALA A 144 -17.97 10.50 8.70
N SER A 145 -17.55 10.26 9.94
CA SER A 145 -18.09 10.89 11.14
C SER A 145 -17.00 11.44 12.10
N MET A 146 -17.40 12.29 13.06
CA MET A 146 -16.48 12.94 14.01
C MET A 146 -15.84 11.97 15.01
N ASP A 147 -16.56 10.94 15.42
CA ASP A 147 -16.09 9.87 16.30
C ASP A 147 -15.08 8.96 15.59
N GLU A 148 -15.35 8.56 14.35
CA GLU A 148 -14.37 7.85 13.50
C GLU A 148 -13.10 8.67 13.33
N ARG A 149 -13.23 9.98 13.15
CA ARG A 149 -12.08 10.89 13.03
C ARG A 149 -11.22 10.96 14.29
N MET A 150 -11.83 10.88 15.48
CA MET A 150 -11.08 10.85 16.74
C MET A 150 -10.36 9.51 16.94
N ILE A 151 -11.02 8.40 16.59
CA ILE A 151 -10.42 7.06 16.63
C ILE A 151 -9.26 6.98 15.63
N SER A 152 -9.47 7.40 14.39
CA SER A 152 -8.44 7.40 13.35
C SER A 152 -7.22 8.21 13.77
N MET A 153 -7.43 9.44 14.28
CA MET A 153 -6.34 10.29 14.76
C MET A 153 -5.51 9.63 15.87
N SER A 154 -6.15 8.90 16.78
CA SER A 154 -5.43 8.19 17.85
C SER A 154 -4.60 7.01 17.33
N LEU A 155 -5.14 6.25 16.36
CA LEU A 155 -4.44 5.13 15.72
C LEU A 155 -3.28 5.64 14.87
N ASP A 156 -3.51 6.67 14.08
CA ASP A 156 -2.50 7.30 13.22
C ASP A 156 -1.35 7.88 14.07
N ALA A 157 -1.65 8.48 15.22
CA ALA A 157 -0.62 8.95 16.15
C ALA A 157 0.23 7.81 16.73
N LEU A 158 -0.40 6.68 17.09
CA LEU A 158 0.31 5.51 17.63
C LEU A 158 1.18 4.85 16.54
N GLU A 159 0.66 4.74 15.32
CA GLU A 159 1.41 4.27 14.17
C GLU A 159 2.60 5.18 13.87
N TYR A 160 2.39 6.50 13.81
CA TYR A 160 3.46 7.46 13.55
C TYR A 160 4.62 7.35 14.56
N LEU A 161 4.31 7.14 15.85
CA LEU A 161 5.31 7.00 16.90
C LEU A 161 6.02 5.63 16.87
N SER A 162 5.31 4.56 16.52
CA SER A 162 5.88 3.20 16.51
C SER A 162 6.68 2.90 15.25
N ARG A 163 6.30 3.44 14.09
CA ARG A 163 6.96 3.25 12.79
C ARG A 163 8.47 3.48 12.80
N PRO A 164 9.03 4.60 13.30
CA PRO A 164 10.48 4.80 13.28
C PRO A 164 11.22 3.75 14.11
N LEU A 165 10.63 3.26 15.20
CA LEU A 165 11.20 2.19 16.03
C LEU A 165 11.21 0.86 15.28
N VAL A 166 10.10 0.52 14.61
CA VAL A 166 9.99 -0.70 13.80
C VAL A 166 10.95 -0.68 12.62
N ILE A 167 11.04 0.44 11.89
CA ILE A 167 11.97 0.61 10.77
C ILE A 167 13.42 0.44 11.24
N LEU A 168 13.78 1.05 12.37
CA LEU A 168 15.12 0.92 12.94
C LEU A 168 15.42 -0.53 13.31
N TRP A 169 14.47 -1.23 13.95
CA TRP A 169 14.62 -2.63 14.33
C TRP A 169 14.78 -3.55 13.11
N LYS A 170 13.93 -3.38 12.09
CA LYS A 170 13.99 -4.14 10.84
C LYS A 170 15.29 -3.88 10.07
N LYS A 171 15.76 -2.63 10.06
CA LYS A 171 17.04 -2.25 9.46
C LYS A 171 18.23 -2.90 10.17
N ILE A 172 18.20 -2.99 11.51
CA ILE A 172 19.22 -3.71 12.29
C ILE A 172 19.22 -5.21 11.95
N ASN A 173 18.06 -5.80 11.72
CA ASN A 173 17.93 -7.20 11.30
C ASN A 173 18.27 -7.44 9.82
N GLY A 174 18.53 -6.38 9.04
CA GLY A 174 18.79 -6.47 7.60
C GLY A 174 17.57 -6.83 6.76
N GLU A 175 16.36 -6.63 7.29
CA GLU A 175 15.11 -6.91 6.59
C GLU A 175 14.70 -5.71 5.71
N ASN A 176 14.13 -6.00 4.53
CA ASN A 176 13.46 -4.98 3.74
C ASN A 176 12.12 -4.66 4.41
N TYR A 177 11.89 -3.37 4.63
CA TYR A 177 10.66 -2.87 5.22
C TYR A 177 10.34 -1.53 4.59
N THR A 178 9.26 -1.49 3.81
CA THR A 178 8.75 -0.27 3.19
C THR A 178 7.26 -0.20 3.43
N VAL A 179 6.78 0.92 3.98
CA VAL A 179 5.36 1.16 4.23
C VAL A 179 4.89 2.32 3.38
N ILE A 180 3.78 2.14 2.71
CA ILE A 180 3.11 3.15 1.89
C ILE A 180 1.73 3.38 2.49
N ASP A 181 1.47 4.59 2.94
CA ASP A 181 0.17 5.01 3.45
C ASP A 181 -0.58 5.70 2.33
N LEU A 182 -1.81 5.25 2.08
CA LEU A 182 -2.70 5.80 1.08
C LEU A 182 -4.00 6.19 1.76
N GLU A 183 -4.30 7.49 1.78
CA GLU A 183 -5.62 7.97 2.16
C GLU A 183 -6.49 8.09 0.90
N VAL A 184 -7.65 7.43 0.88
CA VAL A 184 -8.60 7.46 -0.23
C VAL A 184 -10.00 7.75 0.30
N ASP A 185 -10.95 8.05 -0.59
CA ASP A 185 -12.35 8.15 -0.17
C ASP A 185 -12.84 6.82 0.45
N SER A 186 -13.71 6.89 1.45
CA SER A 186 -14.22 5.70 2.13
C SER A 186 -14.88 4.69 1.18
N VAL A 187 -15.65 5.16 0.19
CA VAL A 187 -16.31 4.30 -0.79
C VAL A 187 -15.28 3.64 -1.71
N ASP A 188 -14.26 4.40 -2.12
CA ASP A 188 -13.18 3.88 -2.94
C ASP A 188 -12.33 2.86 -2.18
N SER A 189 -12.00 3.11 -0.90
CA SER A 189 -11.27 2.18 -0.01
C SER A 189 -11.95 0.82 0.05
N GLN A 190 -13.25 0.81 0.36
CA GLN A 190 -14.07 -0.40 0.45
C GLN A 190 -14.07 -1.17 -0.86
N SER A 191 -14.22 -0.47 -1.99
CA SER A 191 -14.24 -1.11 -3.30
C SER A 191 -12.87 -1.66 -3.72
N LEU A 192 -11.78 -1.00 -3.30
CA LEU A 192 -10.42 -1.42 -3.59
C LEU A 192 -10.07 -2.72 -2.84
N TYR A 193 -10.58 -2.87 -1.60
CA TYR A 193 -10.40 -4.09 -0.79
C TYR A 193 -10.87 -5.34 -1.54
N TRP A 194 -12.02 -5.26 -2.21
CA TRP A 194 -12.58 -6.39 -2.98
C TRP A 194 -11.94 -6.57 -4.35
N THR A 195 -11.48 -5.48 -4.97
CA THR A 195 -10.92 -5.54 -6.33
C THR A 195 -9.54 -6.18 -6.34
N ILE A 196 -8.70 -5.83 -5.37
CA ILE A 196 -7.39 -6.44 -5.21
C ILE A 196 -7.62 -7.87 -4.72
N THR A 197 -6.89 -8.85 -5.22
CA THR A 197 -6.99 -10.24 -4.74
C THR A 197 -5.64 -10.70 -4.22
N GLU A 198 -5.63 -11.70 -3.34
CA GLU A 198 -4.37 -12.36 -3.00
C GLU A 198 -3.74 -12.93 -4.28
N LYS A 199 -2.42 -12.85 -4.36
CA LYS A 199 -1.59 -13.22 -5.53
C LYS A 199 -1.80 -12.33 -6.76
N SER A 200 -2.56 -11.24 -6.65
CA SER A 200 -2.57 -10.21 -7.69
C SER A 200 -1.27 -9.40 -7.66
N ALA A 201 -0.89 -8.86 -8.82
CA ALA A 201 0.32 -8.09 -8.97
C ALA A 201 0.06 -6.60 -8.71
N GLY A 202 0.92 -5.98 -7.92
CA GLY A 202 1.02 -4.54 -7.70
C GLY A 202 2.29 -3.97 -8.33
N LEU A 203 2.17 -2.82 -8.97
CA LEU A 203 3.27 -2.01 -9.48
C LEU A 203 3.28 -0.67 -8.76
N PHE A 204 4.46 -0.13 -8.49
CA PHE A 204 4.60 1.16 -7.80
C PHE A 204 5.36 2.15 -8.71
N LEU A 205 4.72 3.26 -9.04
CA LEU A 205 5.36 4.39 -9.70
C LEU A 205 5.72 5.41 -8.62
N LEU A 206 7.02 5.56 -8.36
CA LEU A 206 7.52 6.52 -7.37
C LEU A 206 7.51 7.95 -7.96
N PRO A 207 7.30 8.99 -7.14
CA PRO A 207 7.55 10.36 -7.55
C PRO A 207 9.01 10.55 -7.97
N GLU A 208 9.25 11.36 -9.00
CA GLU A 208 10.61 11.82 -9.34
C GLU A 208 11.07 12.85 -8.30
N ASP A 209 12.24 12.64 -7.70
CA ASP A 209 12.91 13.58 -6.77
C ASP A 209 13.48 14.82 -7.50
#